data_AF-W9HYL3-F1
#
_entry.id   AF-W9HYL3-F1
#
_cell.length_a   1.000
_cell.length_b   1.000
_cell.length_c   1.000
_cell.angle_alpha   90.00
_cell.angle_beta   90.00
_cell.angle_gamma   90.00
#
_symmetry.space_group_name_H-M   'P 1'
#
loop_
_entity.id
_entity.type
_entity.pdbx_description
1 polymer ?
#
loop_
_entity_poly.entity_id
_entity_poly.type
_entity_poly.pdbx_seq_one_letter_code
_entity_poly.pdbx_strand_id
1 'polypeptide(L)'
;MTFTGWSGSCTDGHQRGPIKFNCPVHVPCVDMHVNDFAVGSSKGKTDQQVCKNAYGSGACLKKGNGGTYTTTKTVDVPSSATKTMDGELTNGLGLIASIVIPTIGSSFFPGVPVLSPLMAESTKRQRLLLLLLMFRIIPK
;
A
#
# COMPACT_ATOMS: atom_id res chain seq x y z
N MET A 1 -15.98 -8.79 -3.03
CA MET A 1 -14.54 -8.44 -2.84
C MET A 1 -14.36 -6.92 -2.94
N THR A 2 -13.70 -6.29 -1.97
CA THR A 2 -13.59 -4.82 -1.89
C THR A 2 -12.14 -4.35 -1.88
N PHE A 3 -11.81 -3.37 -2.73
CA PHE A 3 -10.54 -2.67 -2.80
C PHE A 3 -10.77 -1.22 -2.34
N THR A 4 -10.16 -0.83 -1.22
CA THR A 4 -10.37 0.50 -0.65
C THR A 4 -9.18 1.01 0.15
N GLY A 5 -9.02 2.33 0.22
CA GLY A 5 -7.92 3.00 0.92
C GLY A 5 -6.60 2.95 0.16
N TRP A 6 -6.64 2.93 -1.18
CA TRP A 6 -5.44 2.86 -2.01
C TRP A 6 -5.03 4.26 -2.46
N SER A 7 -3.85 4.71 -2.06
CA SER A 7 -3.25 5.98 -2.49
C SER A 7 -1.80 5.77 -2.89
N GLY A 8 -1.32 6.46 -3.91
CA GLY A 8 0.06 6.29 -4.33
C GLY A 8 0.34 6.84 -5.73
N SER A 9 1.52 6.50 -6.23
CA SER A 9 1.88 6.74 -7.62
C SER A 9 2.30 5.45 -8.33
N CYS A 10 2.13 5.42 -9.66
CA CYS A 10 2.73 4.43 -10.55
C CYS A 10 3.62 5.13 -11.58
N THR A 11 4.62 4.44 -12.14
CA THR A 11 5.61 5.09 -13.02
C THR A 11 5.01 5.60 -14.34
N ASP A 12 4.21 4.77 -15.01
CA ASP A 12 3.55 5.11 -16.29
C ASP A 12 2.19 4.40 -16.36
N GLY A 13 1.12 5.16 -16.14
CA GLY A 13 -0.26 4.66 -16.10
C GLY A 13 -0.85 4.28 -17.46
N HIS A 14 -0.18 4.60 -18.57
CA HIS A 14 -0.55 4.11 -19.90
C HIS A 14 0.10 2.76 -20.20
N GLN A 15 1.35 2.57 -19.77
CA GLN A 15 2.03 1.28 -19.93
C GLN A 15 1.50 0.24 -18.92
N ARG A 16 1.30 0.66 -17.67
CA ARG A 16 0.82 -0.18 -16.55
C ARG A 16 -0.09 0.64 -15.64
N GLY A 17 -1.32 0.83 -16.10
CA GLY A 17 -2.37 1.48 -15.34
C GLY A 17 -2.63 0.82 -13.97
N PRO A 18 -2.94 1.61 -12.93
CA PRO A 18 -3.04 1.12 -11.55
C PRO A 18 -4.28 0.24 -11.32
N ILE A 19 -5.25 0.25 -12.25
CA ILE A 19 -6.42 -0.66 -12.24
C ILE A 19 -6.37 -1.58 -13.45
N LYS A 20 -6.14 -2.87 -13.20
CA LYS A 20 -6.12 -3.91 -14.23
C LYS A 20 -6.78 -5.19 -13.74
N PHE A 21 -8.06 -5.36 -14.06
CA PHE A 21 -8.80 -6.59 -13.77
C PHE A 21 -8.89 -7.45 -15.02
N ASN A 22 -8.25 -8.62 -14.98
CA ASN A 22 -8.20 -9.55 -16.10
C ASN A 22 -8.76 -10.91 -15.70
N CYS A 23 -10.10 -11.03 -15.71
CA CYS A 23 -10.78 -12.22 -15.26
C CYS A 23 -11.01 -13.22 -16.42
N PRO A 24 -10.93 -14.54 -16.16
CA PRO A 24 -11.24 -15.56 -17.16
C PRO A 24 -12.68 -15.44 -17.69
N VAL A 25 -12.92 -15.88 -18.94
CA VAL A 25 -14.26 -15.82 -19.57
C VAL A 25 -15.24 -16.78 -18.88
N HIS A 26 -14.80 -18.00 -18.57
CA HIS A 26 -15.64 -19.03 -17.96
C HIS A 26 -15.82 -18.86 -16.45
N VAL A 27 -15.04 -17.98 -15.83
CA VAL A 27 -15.10 -17.67 -14.39
C VAL A 27 -14.94 -16.16 -14.23
N PRO A 28 -15.96 -15.36 -14.62
CA PRO A 28 -15.90 -13.91 -14.49
C PRO A 28 -15.78 -13.53 -13.01
N CYS A 29 -15.02 -12.48 -12.71
CA CYS A 29 -15.01 -11.95 -11.36
C CYS A 29 -16.31 -11.16 -11.16
N VAL A 30 -17.04 -11.44 -10.08
CA VAL A 30 -18.29 -10.76 -9.74
C VAL A 30 -18.21 -10.18 -8.34
N ASP A 31 -19.14 -9.29 -8.00
CA ASP A 31 -19.22 -8.66 -6.68
C ASP A 31 -17.93 -7.91 -6.28
N MET A 32 -17.31 -7.22 -7.24
CA MET A 32 -16.11 -6.41 -7.01
C MET A 32 -16.49 -4.96 -6.68
N HIS A 33 -15.87 -4.38 -5.67
CA HIS A 33 -16.08 -2.99 -5.31
C HIS A 33 -14.73 -2.27 -5.25
N VAL A 34 -14.59 -1.20 -6.03
CA VAL A 34 -13.46 -0.27 -5.93
C VAL A 34 -14.00 1.04 -5.39
N ASN A 35 -13.55 1.43 -4.21
CA ASN A 35 -13.94 2.68 -3.54
C ASN A 35 -12.71 3.32 -2.91
N ASP A 36 -12.63 4.64 -2.84
CA ASP A 36 -11.46 5.34 -2.26
C ASP A 36 -10.12 4.85 -2.87
N PHE A 37 -9.95 5.18 -4.16
CA PHE A 37 -8.79 4.81 -4.95
C PHE A 37 -8.17 6.06 -5.60
N ALA A 38 -6.99 6.44 -5.14
CA ALA A 38 -6.24 7.61 -5.55
C ALA A 38 -4.78 7.22 -5.86
N VAL A 39 -4.59 6.24 -6.75
CA VAL A 39 -3.27 5.91 -7.30
C VAL A 39 -3.16 6.51 -8.69
N GLY A 40 -2.10 7.28 -8.94
CA GLY A 40 -1.93 8.07 -10.18
C GLY A 40 -0.59 7.86 -10.88
N SER A 41 -0.52 8.04 -12.20
CA SER A 41 0.77 8.05 -12.90
C SER A 41 1.64 9.26 -12.56
N SER A 42 2.93 9.01 -12.31
CA SER A 42 3.98 10.02 -12.24
C SER A 42 4.36 10.58 -13.61
N LYS A 43 3.92 9.94 -14.69
CA LYS A 43 4.17 10.35 -16.08
C LYS A 43 2.86 10.68 -16.79
N GLY A 44 2.76 11.90 -17.30
CA GLY A 44 1.55 12.38 -17.97
C GLY A 44 0.49 12.87 -16.98
N LYS A 45 -0.75 13.04 -17.45
CA LYS A 45 -1.88 13.55 -16.65
C LYS A 45 -3.07 12.58 -16.62
N THR A 46 -2.92 11.41 -17.23
CA THR A 46 -3.99 10.42 -17.36
C THR A 46 -3.46 9.01 -17.14
N ASP A 47 -4.34 8.13 -16.69
CA ASP A 47 -4.11 6.71 -16.49
C ASP A 47 -5.07 5.86 -17.31
N GLN A 48 -4.69 4.62 -17.59
CA GLN A 48 -5.58 3.61 -18.15
C GLN A 48 -6.11 2.67 -17.07
N GLN A 49 -7.40 2.40 -17.10
CA GLN A 49 -8.04 1.37 -16.30
C GLN A 49 -8.58 0.30 -17.24
N VAL A 50 -8.12 -0.94 -17.06
CA VAL A 50 -8.48 -2.06 -17.93
C VAL A 50 -9.31 -3.08 -17.14
N CYS A 51 -10.50 -3.40 -17.64
CA CYS A 51 -11.36 -4.42 -17.06
C CYS A 51 -11.78 -5.43 -18.13
N LYS A 52 -11.59 -6.71 -17.83
CA LYS A 52 -11.99 -7.84 -18.65
C LYS A 52 -12.75 -8.84 -17.80
N ASN A 53 -14.00 -9.12 -18.18
CA ASN A 53 -14.90 -10.05 -17.47
C ASN A 53 -15.03 -9.79 -15.96
N ALA A 54 -14.91 -8.54 -15.52
CA ALA A 54 -14.91 -8.14 -14.11
C ALA A 54 -16.17 -7.31 -13.77
N TYR A 55 -16.93 -7.70 -12.77
CA TYR A 55 -18.25 -7.13 -12.52
C TYR A 55 -18.40 -6.59 -11.11
N GLY A 56 -19.09 -5.46 -10.99
CA GLY A 56 -19.36 -4.79 -9.72
C GLY A 56 -19.46 -3.27 -9.86
N SER A 57 -18.83 -2.51 -8.96
CA SER A 57 -18.95 -1.04 -8.88
C SER A 57 -17.62 -0.33 -8.71
N GLY A 58 -17.47 0.83 -9.35
CA GLY A 58 -16.27 1.66 -9.31
C GLY A 58 -15.32 1.42 -10.49
N ALA A 59 -14.44 2.39 -10.76
CA ALA A 59 -13.43 2.32 -11.81
C ALA A 59 -13.97 1.90 -13.20
N CYS A 60 -13.34 0.91 -13.84
CA CYS A 60 -13.76 0.34 -15.11
C CYS A 60 -14.74 -0.85 -15.00
N LEU A 61 -15.19 -1.21 -13.79
CA LEU A 61 -16.04 -2.38 -13.58
C LEU A 61 -17.41 -2.19 -14.26
N LYS A 62 -17.91 -3.28 -14.85
CA LYS A 62 -19.23 -3.33 -15.46
C LYS A 62 -20.27 -3.77 -14.42
N LYS A 63 -21.45 -3.14 -14.41
CA LYS A 63 -22.58 -3.63 -13.61
C LYS A 63 -23.11 -4.96 -14.18
N GLY A 64 -23.66 -5.81 -13.32
CA GLY A 64 -24.21 -7.12 -13.69
C GLY A 64 -23.35 -8.26 -13.13
N ASN A 65 -23.51 -9.46 -13.66
CA ASN A 65 -22.92 -10.68 -13.10
C ASN A 65 -22.47 -11.70 -14.17
N GLY A 66 -22.32 -11.30 -15.44
CA GLY A 66 -21.93 -12.25 -16.47
C GLY A 66 -21.79 -11.69 -17.88
N GLY A 67 -21.13 -12.49 -18.72
CA GLY A 67 -20.83 -12.19 -20.12
C GLY A 67 -19.36 -11.84 -20.36
N THR A 68 -18.93 -11.99 -21.61
CA THR A 68 -17.58 -11.62 -22.03
C THR A 68 -17.53 -10.14 -22.34
N TYR A 69 -16.54 -9.43 -21.80
CA TYR A 69 -16.25 -8.07 -22.23
C TYR A 69 -14.80 -7.70 -21.97
N THR A 70 -14.33 -6.68 -22.69
CA THR A 70 -13.09 -5.95 -22.40
C THR A 70 -13.39 -4.47 -22.52
N THR A 71 -12.90 -3.66 -21.58
CA THR A 71 -12.97 -2.21 -21.65
C THR A 71 -11.65 -1.62 -21.20
N THR A 72 -11.27 -0.52 -21.84
CA THR A 72 -10.19 0.36 -21.38
C THR A 72 -10.81 1.73 -21.16
N LYS A 73 -10.65 2.30 -19.98
CA LYS A 73 -11.04 3.68 -19.68
C LYS A 73 -9.78 4.51 -19.46
N THR A 74 -9.74 5.69 -20.06
CA THR A 74 -8.74 6.72 -19.71
C THR A 74 -9.34 7.63 -18.66
N VAL A 75 -8.62 7.87 -17.58
CA VAL A 75 -9.05 8.74 -16.47
C VAL A 75 -7.98 9.77 -16.17
N ASP A 76 -8.35 10.94 -15.66
CA ASP A 76 -7.38 11.90 -15.16
C ASP A 76 -6.66 11.37 -13.91
N VAL A 77 -5.37 11.70 -13.79
CA VAL A 77 -4.56 11.35 -12.62
C VAL A 77 -5.15 12.03 -11.38
N PRO A 78 -5.43 11.29 -10.29
CA PRO A 78 -5.97 11.88 -9.08
C PRO A 78 -4.96 12.81 -8.40
N SER A 79 -5.43 13.96 -7.90
CA SER A 79 -4.61 14.79 -7.00
C SER A 79 -4.51 14.12 -5.64
N SER A 80 -3.39 13.48 -5.33
CA SER A 80 -3.19 12.87 -4.01
C SER A 80 -1.74 12.97 -3.54
N ALA A 81 -1.58 13.31 -2.26
CA ALA A 81 -0.29 13.32 -1.60
C ALA A 81 0.00 11.91 -1.04
N THR A 82 1.08 11.29 -1.50
CA THR A 82 1.54 10.01 -0.96
C THR A 82 2.51 10.28 0.19
N LYS A 83 2.26 9.71 1.36
CA LYS A 83 3.26 9.70 2.44
C LYS A 83 4.20 8.52 2.21
N THR A 84 5.49 8.79 2.16
CA THR A 84 6.53 7.77 2.08
C THR A 84 6.98 7.36 3.47
N MET A 85 7.67 6.21 3.56
CA MET A 85 8.32 5.77 4.79
C MET A 85 9.68 6.44 4.93
N ASP A 86 10.11 6.66 6.18
CA ASP A 86 11.52 7.01 6.44
C ASP A 86 12.43 5.87 5.95
N GLY A 87 13.52 6.22 5.27
CA GLY A 87 14.48 5.25 4.73
C GLY A 87 14.03 4.55 3.44
N GLU A 88 13.10 5.14 2.68
CA GLU A 88 12.77 4.66 1.33
C GLU A 88 14.04 4.56 0.46
N LEU A 89 14.26 3.37 -0.10
CA LEU A 89 15.39 3.14 -0.99
C LEU A 89 15.14 3.82 -2.33
N THR A 90 15.98 4.80 -2.68
CA THR A 90 15.88 5.50 -3.96
C THR A 90 16.39 4.64 -5.13
N ASN A 91 17.34 3.74 -4.86
CA ASN A 91 17.93 2.80 -5.81
C ASN A 91 18.01 1.40 -5.20
N GLY A 92 18.09 0.37 -6.06
CA GLY A 92 18.39 -1.00 -5.63
C GLY A 92 19.79 -1.15 -5.02
N LEU A 93 19.99 -2.21 -4.22
CA LEU A 93 21.23 -2.45 -3.46
C LEU A 93 22.41 -2.98 -4.29
N GLY A 94 22.21 -3.15 -5.61
CA GLY A 94 23.21 -3.72 -6.52
C GLY A 94 23.27 -5.25 -6.50
N LEU A 95 24.02 -5.83 -7.44
CA LEU A 95 24.14 -7.28 -7.63
C LEU A 95 25.58 -7.82 -7.47
N ILE A 96 26.56 -6.93 -7.28
CA ILE A 96 27.99 -7.25 -7.33
C ILE A 96 28.74 -6.93 -6.03
N ALA A 97 28.03 -6.42 -5.02
CA ALA A 97 28.60 -6.05 -3.73
C ALA A 97 27.85 -6.76 -2.60
N SER A 98 28.52 -6.94 -1.47
CA SER A 98 27.88 -7.44 -0.25
C SER A 98 26.86 -6.42 0.27
N ILE A 99 25.72 -6.91 0.76
CA ILE A 99 24.63 -6.10 1.31
C ILE A 99 24.83 -5.95 2.82
N VAL A 100 24.82 -4.71 3.31
CA VAL A 100 24.90 -4.43 4.75
C VAL A 100 23.63 -4.93 5.46
N ILE A 101 23.80 -5.55 6.64
CA ILE A 101 22.68 -6.05 7.45
C ILE A 101 21.87 -4.86 8.01
N PRO A 102 20.57 -4.75 7.72
CA PRO A 102 19.75 -3.67 8.25
C PRO A 102 19.35 -3.91 9.71
N THR A 103 19.05 -2.84 10.42
CA THR A 103 18.33 -2.90 11.70
C THR A 103 16.82 -2.98 11.45
N ILE A 104 16.08 -3.57 12.39
CA ILE A 104 14.61 -3.63 12.30
C ILE A 104 14.04 -2.28 12.73
N GLY A 105 13.20 -1.69 11.89
CA GLY A 105 12.52 -0.42 12.18
C GLY A 105 11.40 -0.54 13.23
N SER A 106 11.00 0.59 13.79
CA SER A 106 9.89 0.72 14.74
C SER A 106 8.55 1.10 14.09
N SER A 107 8.50 1.19 12.76
CA SER A 107 7.31 1.44 11.96
C SER A 107 7.43 0.75 10.60
N PHE A 108 6.30 0.26 10.09
CA PHE A 108 6.19 -0.41 8.78
C PHE A 108 5.11 0.20 7.88
N PHE A 109 4.42 1.24 8.38
CA PHE A 109 3.41 1.97 7.63
C PHE A 109 3.40 3.43 8.10
N PRO A 110 3.23 4.42 7.20
CA PRO A 110 3.40 5.83 7.55
C PRO A 110 2.57 6.26 8.77
N GLY A 111 3.25 6.73 9.81
CA GLY A 111 2.61 7.20 11.04
C GLY A 111 2.01 6.11 11.93
N VAL A 112 2.22 4.83 11.63
CA VAL A 112 1.73 3.70 12.43
C VAL A 112 2.89 3.02 13.16
N PRO A 113 2.88 2.99 14.50
CA PRO A 113 3.90 2.30 15.27
C PRO A 113 3.73 0.78 15.19
N VAL A 114 4.81 0.05 15.46
CA VAL A 114 4.75 -1.41 15.64
C VAL A 114 3.82 -1.81 16.78
N LEU A 115 3.07 -2.91 16.60
CA LEU A 115 2.19 -3.48 17.62
C LEU A 115 2.95 -3.99 18.84
N SER A 116 4.15 -4.53 18.63
CA SER A 116 5.00 -5.07 19.69
C SER A 116 6.41 -4.47 19.55
N PRO A 117 7.00 -4.00 20.67
CA PRO A 117 8.35 -3.47 20.63
C PRO A 117 9.35 -4.58 20.36
N LEU A 118 10.51 -4.20 19.81
CA LEU A 118 11.63 -5.11 19.67
C LEU A 118 12.08 -5.63 21.04
N MET A 119 12.53 -6.88 21.11
CA MET A 119 12.96 -7.48 22.38
C MET A 119 14.05 -6.67 23.08
N ALA A 120 15.00 -6.12 22.31
CA ALA A 120 16.06 -5.25 22.82
C ALA A 120 15.50 -3.96 23.45
N GLU A 121 14.40 -3.41 22.93
CA GLU A 121 13.75 -2.20 23.47
C GLU A 121 12.82 -2.49 24.65
N SER A 122 12.12 -3.63 24.63
CA SER A 122 11.25 -4.08 25.71
C SER A 122 12.01 -4.14 27.05
N THR A 123 13.20 -4.72 27.03
CA THR A 123 14.08 -4.84 28.21
C THR A 123 14.49 -3.47 28.77
N LYS A 124 14.76 -2.50 27.90
CA LYS A 124 15.16 -1.13 28.30
C LYS A 124 14.01 -0.37 28.96
N ARG A 125 12.81 -0.48 28.41
CA ARG A 125 11.60 0.16 28.95
C ARG A 125 11.20 -0.42 30.31
N GLN A 126 11.38 -1.73 30.50
CA GLN A 126 11.10 -2.42 31.76
C GLN A 126 12.12 -2.06 32.85
N ARG A 127 13.41 -1.94 32.50
CA ARG A 127 14.46 -1.44 33.40
C ARG A 127 14.21 0.00 33.85
N LEU A 128 13.80 0.86 32.92
CA LEU A 128 13.48 2.26 33.22
C LEU A 128 12.29 2.35 34.18
N LEU A 129 11.24 1.57 33.95
CA LEU A 129 10.07 1.51 34.83
C LEU A 129 10.44 1.03 36.25
N LEU A 130 11.31 0.01 36.35
CA LEU A 130 11.79 -0.49 37.64
C LEU A 130 12.63 0.56 38.39
N LEU A 131 13.46 1.32 37.67
CA LEU A 131 14.23 2.42 38.26
C LEU A 131 13.33 3.54 38.79
N LEU A 132 12.32 3.95 38.01
CA LEU A 132 11.34 4.97 38.40
C LEU A 132 10.50 4.53 39.61
N LEU A 133 10.16 3.24 39.71
CA LEU A 133 9.50 2.67 40.88
C LEU A 133 10.42 2.68 42.11
N MET A 134 11.70 2.33 41.95
CA MET A 134 12.67 2.39 43.05
C MET A 134 12.89 3.81 43.58
N PHE A 135 12.92 4.83 42.73
CA PHE A 135 13.04 6.23 43.17
C PHE A 135 11.79 6.77 43.87
N ARG A 136 10.60 6.17 43.68
CA ARG A 136 9.37 6.56 44.39
C ARG A 136 9.22 5.91 45.78
N ILE A 137 10.02 4.90 46.11
CA ILE A 137 9.92 4.14 47.37
C ILE A 137 10.93 4.64 48.43
N ILE A 138 11.81 5.59 48.10
CA ILE A 138 12.70 6.21 49.09
C ILE A 138 11.92 7.33 49.81
N PRO A 139 11.48 7.15 51.07
CA PRO A 139 10.94 8.25 51.84
C PRO A 139 12.06 9.26 52.12
N LYS A 140 11.70 10.53 52.12
CA LYS A 140 12.60 11.66 52.42
C LYS A 140 13.22 11.55 53.81
#